data_AF-A0A1G8WWN1-F1
#
_entry.id   AF-A0A1G8WWN1-F1
#
_cell.length_a   1.000
_cell.length_b   1.000
_cell.length_c   1.000
_cell.angle_alpha   90.00
_cell.angle_beta   90.00
_cell.angle_gamma   90.00
#
_symmetry.space_group_name_H-M   'P 1'
#
loop_
_entity.id
_entity.type
_entity.pdbx_description
1 polymer ?
#
loop_
_entity_poly.entity_id
_entity_poly.type
_entity_poly.pdbx_seq_one_letter_code
_entity_poly.pdbx_strand_id
1 'polypeptide(L)'
;MKTTKKLGIYMDHSTAELIEFSDASKETKTVCSDFNIQDKHETLQRSESEMHNKEQHSQKTYFKQLATSVLEFDQVVLFGPTEAKTELIHFLRQDHKFEKIGIELLTTDKLTQNQQHAFVRDYFKKFDVKFL
;
A
#
# COMPACT_ATOMS: atom_id res chain seq x y z
N MET A 1 28.32 0.00 -0.12
CA MET A 1 27.25 -0.78 0.52
C MET A 1 25.92 -0.31 -0.06
N LYS A 2 25.03 -1.22 -0.47
CA LYS A 2 23.70 -0.82 -0.97
C LYS A 2 22.85 -0.47 0.25
N THR A 3 22.33 0.74 0.31
CA THR A 3 21.37 1.16 1.35
C THR A 3 20.07 0.42 1.15
N THR A 4 19.56 -0.25 2.19
CA THR A 4 18.25 -0.90 2.18
C THR A 4 17.15 0.15 2.08
N LYS A 5 16.33 0.09 1.02
CA LYS A 5 15.19 0.99 0.84
C LYS A 5 13.96 0.39 1.54
N LYS A 6 13.33 1.17 2.41
CA LYS A 6 12.24 0.76 3.31
C LYS A 6 10.99 1.59 3.02
N LEU A 7 9.83 0.95 2.88
CA LEU A 7 8.56 1.59 2.54
C LEU A 7 7.46 1.18 3.53
N GLY A 8 6.69 2.15 4.00
CA GLY A 8 5.38 1.90 4.60
C GLY A 8 4.26 2.23 3.62
N ILE A 9 3.25 1.36 3.55
CA ILE A 9 2.02 1.60 2.78
C ILE A 9 0.85 1.54 3.75
N TYR A 10 0.30 2.70 4.11
CA TYR A 10 -0.98 2.77 4.81
C TYR A 10 -2.10 2.69 3.78
N MET A 11 -2.96 1.68 3.84
CA MET A 11 -3.96 1.47 2.78
C MET A 11 -5.30 0.95 3.26
N ASP A 12 -6.31 1.29 2.47
CA ASP A 12 -7.59 0.61 2.38
C ASP A 12 -7.94 0.31 0.90
N HIS A 13 -9.18 -0.10 0.63
CA HIS A 13 -9.66 -0.39 -0.72
C HIS A 13 -9.79 0.85 -1.61
N SER A 14 -9.79 2.05 -1.02
CA SER A 14 -9.97 3.32 -1.72
C SER A 14 -8.65 4.02 -2.02
N THR A 15 -7.71 4.04 -1.08
CA THR A 15 -6.49 4.86 -1.11
C THR A 15 -5.32 4.18 -0.42
N ALA A 16 -4.11 4.50 -0.88
CA ALA A 16 -2.85 4.08 -0.27
C ALA A 16 -1.88 5.26 -0.17
N GLU A 17 -1.34 5.46 1.02
CA GLU A 17 -0.31 6.44 1.33
C GLU A 17 1.05 5.75 1.43
N LEU A 18 1.94 6.06 0.50
CA LEU A 18 3.29 5.50 0.40
C LEU A 18 4.27 6.43 1.11
N ILE A 19 4.88 5.92 2.18
CA ILE A 19 5.76 6.65 3.08
C ILE A 19 7.13 5.97 3.07
N GLU A 20 8.10 6.56 2.38
CA GLU A 20 9.47 6.07 2.38
C GLU A 20 10.15 6.39 3.72
N PHE A 21 10.80 5.39 4.33
CA PHE A 21 11.62 5.58 5.51
C PHE A 21 13.03 6.01 5.09
N SER A 22 13.35 7.30 5.30
CA SER A 22 14.66 7.88 5.06
C SER A 22 14.98 8.99 6.06
N ASP A 23 16.27 9.32 6.20
CA ASP A 23 16.73 10.42 7.06
C ASP A 23 16.27 11.80 6.55
N ALA A 24 16.05 11.93 5.24
CA ALA A 24 15.44 13.10 4.65
C ALA A 24 13.91 13.00 4.72
N SER A 25 13.24 14.10 5.05
CA SER A 25 11.78 14.18 4.90
C SER A 25 11.42 14.10 3.41
N LYS A 26 10.76 13.02 3.01
CA LYS A 26 10.21 12.84 1.67
C LYS A 26 8.70 13.07 1.70
N GLU A 27 8.18 13.61 0.60
CA GLU A 27 6.74 13.75 0.41
C GLU A 27 6.07 12.37 0.36
N THR A 28 4.88 12.28 0.97
CA THR A 28 4.02 11.11 0.85
C THR A 28 3.49 11.02 -0.57
N LYS A 29 3.56 9.83 -1.18
CA LYS A 29 2.92 9.57 -2.47
C LYS A 29 1.57 8.89 -2.23
N THR A 30 0.49 9.48 -2.71
CA THR A 30 -0.85 8.89 -2.63
C THR A 30 -1.19 8.15 -3.92
N VAL A 31 -1.79 6.97 -3.81
CA VAL A 31 -2.37 6.20 -4.92
C VAL A 31 -3.85 5.97 -4.63
N CYS A 32 -4.73 6.30 -5.58
CA CYS A 32 -6.17 6.15 -5.42
C CYS A 32 -6.70 5.03 -6.32
N SER A 33 -7.73 4.32 -5.85
CA SER A 33 -8.49 3.40 -6.69
C SER A 33 -9.37 4.16 -7.68
N ASP A 34 -9.43 3.70 -8.92
CA ASP A 34 -10.24 4.33 -9.98
C ASP A 34 -11.76 4.18 -9.73
N PHE A 35 -12.17 3.16 -8.96
CA PHE A 35 -13.56 2.85 -8.64
C PHE A 35 -14.23 4.05 -7.94
N ASN A 36 -13.58 4.62 -6.92
CA ASN A 36 -14.14 5.73 -6.15
C ASN A 36 -14.26 7.04 -6.98
N ILE A 37 -13.43 7.22 -8.02
CA ILE A 37 -13.43 8.43 -8.84
C ILE A 37 -14.57 8.42 -9.85
N GLN A 38 -14.82 7.28 -10.50
CA GLN A 38 -15.79 7.18 -11.58
C GLN A 38 -17.20 6.84 -11.10
N ASP A 39 -17.35 6.05 -10.03
CA ASP A 39 -18.69 5.59 -9.61
C ASP A 39 -19.50 6.64 -8.87
N LYS A 40 -18.88 7.72 -8.39
CA LYS A 40 -19.60 8.93 -7.95
C LYS A 40 -20.40 9.61 -9.08
N HIS A 41 -20.03 9.36 -10.34
CA HIS A 41 -20.67 9.96 -11.51
C HIS A 41 -21.60 9.00 -12.27
N GLU A 42 -21.35 7.68 -12.24
CA GLU A 42 -22.01 6.70 -13.14
C GLU A 42 -23.07 5.80 -12.49
N THR A 43 -23.27 5.87 -11.17
CA THR A 43 -24.08 4.92 -10.38
C THR A 43 -25.58 4.88 -10.72
N LEU A 44 -26.09 5.80 -11.54
CA LEU A 44 -27.54 5.92 -11.80
C LEU A 44 -28.07 5.06 -12.97
N GLN A 45 -27.23 4.35 -13.74
CA GLN A 45 -27.68 3.79 -15.04
C GLN A 45 -27.20 2.36 -15.42
N ARG A 46 -26.44 1.63 -14.60
CA ARG A 46 -25.83 0.35 -15.02
C ARG A 46 -26.31 -0.88 -14.24
N SER A 47 -26.14 -2.06 -14.86
CA SER A 47 -26.53 -3.35 -14.29
C SER A 47 -25.50 -3.88 -13.27
N GLU A 48 -25.94 -4.72 -12.32
CA GLU A 48 -25.08 -5.26 -11.24
C GLU A 48 -23.84 -6.01 -11.76
N SER A 49 -23.98 -6.75 -12.86
CA SER A 49 -22.88 -7.53 -13.45
C SER A 49 -21.81 -6.66 -14.09
N GLU A 50 -22.20 -5.56 -14.75
CA GLU A 50 -21.27 -4.57 -15.30
C GLU A 50 -20.53 -3.82 -14.19
N MET A 51 -21.23 -3.50 -13.10
CA MET A 51 -20.62 -2.85 -11.92
C MET A 51 -19.55 -3.76 -11.28
N HIS A 52 -19.86 -5.04 -11.10
CA HIS A 52 -18.91 -6.00 -10.51
C HIS A 52 -17.65 -6.16 -11.39
N ASN A 53 -17.81 -6.30 -12.71
CA ASN A 53 -16.68 -6.40 -13.63
C ASN A 53 -15.77 -5.16 -13.58
N LYS A 54 -16.37 -3.97 -13.47
CA LYS A 54 -15.65 -2.70 -13.36
C LYS A 54 -14.91 -2.59 -12.03
N GLU A 55 -15.55 -2.95 -10.92
CA GLU A 55 -14.94 -2.98 -9.59
C GLU A 55 -13.68 -3.85 -9.55
N GLN A 56 -13.77 -5.09 -10.06
CA GLN A 56 -12.61 -5.98 -10.15
C GLN A 56 -11.50 -5.40 -11.02
N HIS A 57 -11.85 -4.75 -12.13
CA HIS A 57 -10.86 -4.12 -13.01
C HIS A 57 -10.14 -2.97 -12.31
N SER A 58 -10.88 -2.06 -11.67
CA SER A 58 -10.34 -0.93 -10.92
C SER A 58 -9.47 -1.39 -9.77
N GLN A 59 -9.88 -2.42 -9.02
CA GLN A 59 -9.08 -2.99 -7.94
C GLN A 59 -7.76 -3.58 -8.47
N LYS A 60 -7.81 -4.31 -9.58
CA LYS A 60 -6.62 -4.88 -10.22
C LYS A 60 -5.66 -3.80 -10.71
N THR A 61 -6.17 -2.71 -11.27
CA THR A 61 -5.34 -1.56 -11.71
C THR A 61 -4.67 -0.89 -10.52
N TYR A 62 -5.42 -0.65 -9.45
CA TYR A 62 -4.90 -0.11 -8.20
C TYR A 62 -3.77 -0.98 -7.62
N PHE A 63 -3.98 -2.30 -7.51
CA PHE A 63 -2.94 -3.21 -7.03
C PHE A 63 -1.71 -3.28 -7.94
N LYS A 64 -1.86 -3.18 -9.27
CA LYS A 64 -0.72 -3.09 -10.20
C LYS A 64 0.14 -1.85 -9.99
N GLN A 65 -0.49 -0.70 -9.71
CA GLN A 65 0.23 0.56 -9.42
C GLN A 65 1.03 0.44 -8.12
N LEU A 66 0.43 -0.17 -7.08
CA LEU A 66 1.12 -0.46 -5.82
C LEU A 66 2.26 -1.46 -6.02
N ALA A 67 2.03 -2.53 -6.78
CA ALA A 67 3.04 -3.54 -7.09
C ALA A 67 4.28 -2.94 -7.78
N THR A 68 4.07 -2.00 -8.70
CA THR A 68 5.18 -1.29 -9.36
C THR A 68 6.00 -0.47 -8.37
N SER A 69 5.34 0.19 -7.42
CA SER A 69 6.03 0.96 -6.37
C SER A 69 6.78 0.03 -5.41
N VAL A 70 6.22 -1.11 -5.03
CA VAL A 70 6.84 -2.10 -4.13
C VAL A 70 8.17 -2.63 -4.69
N LEU A 71 8.29 -2.84 -6.01
CA LEU A 71 9.52 -3.36 -6.64
C LEU A 71 10.75 -2.46 -6.46
N GLU A 72 10.57 -1.19 -6.08
CA GLU A 72 11.67 -0.24 -5.87
C GLU A 72 12.29 -0.30 -4.47
N PHE A 73 11.78 -1.19 -3.60
CA PHE A 73 12.14 -1.29 -2.18
C PHE A 73 12.55 -2.72 -1.80
N ASP A 74 13.38 -2.82 -0.76
CA ASP A 74 13.88 -4.10 -0.25
C ASP A 74 13.03 -4.60 0.95
N GLN A 75 12.36 -3.69 1.66
CA GLN A 75 11.50 -3.97 2.81
C GLN A 75 10.22 -3.12 2.74
N VAL A 76 9.07 -3.72 2.97
CA VAL A 76 7.76 -3.08 2.92
C VAL A 76 6.91 -3.50 4.12
N VAL A 77 6.26 -2.54 4.76
CA VAL A 77 5.17 -2.81 5.72
C VAL A 77 3.85 -2.35 5.10
N LEU A 78 2.91 -3.28 4.93
CA LEU A 78 1.55 -2.98 4.52
C LEU A 78 0.68 -2.88 5.77
N PHE A 79 0.05 -1.74 6.00
CA PHE A 79 -0.72 -1.52 7.20
C PHE A 79 -2.00 -0.71 6.96
N GLY A 80 -2.94 -0.81 7.90
CA GLY A 80 -4.22 -0.11 7.80
C GLY A 80 -5.39 -0.90 8.38
N PRO A 81 -6.59 -0.29 8.38
CA PRO A 81 -7.76 -0.79 9.11
C PRO A 81 -8.54 -1.88 8.38
N THR A 82 -8.36 -2.05 7.07
CA THR A 82 -9.12 -3.02 6.27
C THR A 82 -8.27 -4.21 5.82
N GLU A 83 -8.91 -5.16 5.15
CA GLU A 83 -8.26 -6.34 4.54
C GLU A 83 -7.56 -6.04 3.20
N ALA A 84 -7.57 -4.78 2.72
CA ALA A 84 -6.94 -4.42 1.45
C ALA A 84 -5.45 -4.81 1.39
N LYS A 85 -4.74 -4.69 2.52
CA LYS A 85 -3.34 -5.13 2.68
C LYS A 85 -3.17 -6.65 2.50
N THR A 86 -4.14 -7.42 2.99
CA THR A 86 -4.19 -8.89 2.91
C THR A 86 -4.45 -9.32 1.46
N GLU A 87 -5.35 -8.63 0.77
CA GLU A 87 -5.62 -8.86 -0.65
C GLU A 87 -4.42 -8.47 -1.53
N LEU A 88 -3.76 -7.35 -1.24
CA LEU A 88 -2.57 -6.93 -1.96
C LEU A 88 -1.44 -7.95 -1.83
N ILE A 89 -1.14 -8.44 -0.62
CA ILE A 89 -0.06 -9.44 -0.48
C ILE A 89 -0.38 -10.74 -1.23
N HIS A 90 -1.64 -11.18 -1.27
CA HIS A 90 -2.04 -12.34 -2.07
C HIS A 90 -1.82 -12.08 -3.56
N PHE A 91 -2.15 -10.88 -4.04
CA PHE A 91 -1.87 -10.45 -5.41
C PHE A 91 -0.36 -10.44 -5.72
N LEU A 92 0.48 -9.88 -4.84
CA LEU A 92 1.93 -9.79 -5.04
C LEU A 92 2.60 -11.16 -5.02
N ARG A 93 2.17 -12.08 -4.15
CA ARG A 93 2.74 -13.43 -4.03
C ARG A 93 2.52 -14.32 -5.26
N GLN A 94 1.69 -13.90 -6.21
CA GLN A 94 1.52 -14.58 -7.50
C GLN A 94 2.69 -14.33 -8.47
N ASP A 95 3.53 -13.33 -8.24
CA ASP A 95 4.70 -12.99 -9.08
C ASP A 95 6.01 -13.16 -8.29
N HIS A 96 6.88 -14.04 -8.79
CA HIS A 96 8.19 -14.35 -8.20
C HIS A 96 9.09 -13.12 -7.99
N LYS A 97 8.85 -12.01 -8.70
CA LYS A 97 9.60 -10.75 -8.50
C LYS A 97 9.53 -10.21 -7.08
N PHE A 98 8.48 -10.55 -6.34
CA PHE A 98 8.26 -10.09 -4.96
C PHE A 98 8.89 -11.01 -3.90
N GLU A 99 9.41 -12.18 -4.26
CA GLU A 99 9.96 -13.17 -3.31
C GLU A 99 11.13 -12.65 -2.48
N LYS A 100 11.91 -11.72 -3.04
CA LYS A 100 13.10 -11.15 -2.38
C LYS A 100 12.79 -9.92 -1.53
N ILE A 101 11.55 -9.42 -1.58
CA ILE A 101 11.13 -8.23 -0.83
C ILE A 101 10.57 -8.69 0.51
N GLY A 102 11.12 -8.17 1.61
CA GLY A 102 10.56 -8.44 2.93
C GLY A 102 9.25 -7.69 3.10
N ILE A 103 8.11 -8.39 3.09
CA ILE A 103 6.79 -7.76 3.24
C ILE A 103 6.13 -8.22 4.54
N GLU A 104 5.81 -7.28 5.43
CA GLU A 104 5.05 -7.53 6.67
C GLU A 104 3.65 -6.90 6.58
N LEU A 105 2.67 -7.54 7.22
CA LEU A 105 1.29 -7.03 7.33
C LEU A 105 1.00 -6.63 8.78
N LEU A 106 0.47 -5.42 8.98
CA LEU A 106 0.02 -4.97 10.30
C LEU A 106 -1.36 -4.35 10.24
N THR A 107 -2.25 -4.72 11.15
CA THR A 107 -3.56 -4.06 11.29
C THR A 107 -3.43 -2.89 12.23
N THR A 108 -4.04 -1.75 11.88
CA THR A 108 -4.10 -0.54 12.71
C THR A 108 -5.50 0.04 12.67
N ASP A 109 -5.86 0.86 13.65
CA ASP A 109 -7.01 1.74 13.51
C ASP A 109 -6.79 2.78 12.39
N LYS A 110 -7.80 3.62 12.15
CA LYS A 110 -7.65 4.77 11.24
C LYS A 110 -6.60 5.74 11.79
N LEU A 111 -5.59 6.04 10.98
CA LEU A 111 -4.50 6.94 11.34
C LEU A 111 -4.55 8.21 10.48
N THR A 112 -4.28 9.35 11.12
CA THR A 112 -3.96 10.61 10.41
C THR A 112 -2.60 10.51 9.73
N GLN A 113 -2.32 11.35 8.73
CA GLN A 113 -1.03 11.33 8.02
C GLN A 113 0.17 11.39 8.98
N ASN A 114 0.16 12.29 9.97
CA ASN A 114 1.23 12.38 10.96
C ASN A 114 1.41 11.09 11.77
N GLN A 115 0.31 10.40 12.11
CA GLN A 115 0.36 9.12 12.81
C GLN A 115 0.86 8.00 11.90
N GLN A 116 0.52 8.00 10.61
CA GLN A 116 1.06 7.06 9.64
C GLN A 116 2.58 7.22 9.51
N HIS A 117 3.09 8.45 9.39
CA HIS A 117 4.52 8.73 9.38
C HIS A 117 5.22 8.28 10.67
N ALA A 118 4.60 8.56 11.83
CA ALA A 118 5.12 8.10 13.12
C ALA A 118 5.17 6.58 13.18
N PHE A 119 4.12 5.90 12.73
CA PHE A 119 4.04 4.44 12.67
C PHE A 119 5.18 3.84 11.84
N VAL A 120 5.38 4.33 10.61
CA VAL A 120 6.44 3.84 9.70
C VAL A 120 7.82 4.04 10.31
N ARG A 121 8.06 5.23 10.88
CA ARG A 121 9.31 5.54 11.56
C ARG A 121 9.56 4.59 12.74
N ASP A 122 8.58 4.44 13.61
CA ASP A 122 8.73 3.66 14.84
C ASP A 122 8.82 2.16 14.54
N TYR A 123 8.14 1.68 13.49
CA TYR A 123 8.25 0.31 13.00
C TYR A 123 9.68 0.02 12.52
N PHE A 124 10.23 0.81 11.59
CA PHE A 124 11.55 0.52 11.02
C PHE A 124 12.72 0.79 11.97
N LYS A 125 12.56 1.71 12.94
CA LYS A 125 13.58 1.95 13.98
C LYS A 125 13.78 0.76 14.92
N LYS A 126 12.75 -0.07 15.17
CA LYS A 126 12.90 -1.29 15.99
C LYS A 126 13.92 -2.27 15.41
N PHE A 127 14.08 -2.28 14.09
CA PHE A 127 15.01 -3.14 13.38
C PHE A 127 16.36 -2.47 13.07
N ASP A 128 16.48 -1.17 13.34
CA ASP A 128 17.70 -0.39 13.10
C ASP A 128 18.58 -0.28 14.36
N VAL A 129 18.19 -0.94 15.44
CA VAL A 129 19.00 -1.05 16.65
C VAL A 129 20.21 -1.94 16.34
N LYS A 130 21.26 -1.31 15.79
CA LYS A 130 22.62 -1.82 15.93
C LYS A 130 22.87 -2.00 17.42
N PHE A 131 23.24 -3.22 17.81
CA PHE A 131 23.76 -3.55 19.14
C PHE A 131 24.66 -2.42 19.65
N LEU A 132 24.26 -1.80 20.77
CA LEU A 132 25.19 -1.09 21.65
C LEU A 132 26.06 -2.11 22.37
#